data_AF-A0A248LLT2-F1
#
_entry.id   AF-A0A248LLT2-F1
#
_cell.length_a   1.000
_cell.length_b   1.000
_cell.length_c   1.000
_cell.angle_alpha   90.00
_cell.angle_beta   90.00
_cell.angle_gamma   90.00
#
_symmetry.space_group_name_H-M   'P 1'
#
loop_
_entity.id
_entity.type
_entity.pdbx_description
1 polymer ?
#
loop_
_entity_poly.entity_id
_entity_poly.type
_entity_poly.pdbx_seq_one_letter_code
_entity_poly.pdbx_strand_id
1 'polypeptide(L)'
;MARKQHQVRKTLLIVGEGDSEEAFLKHLRELYCSGGSGVAVTVRNAHGKGPENVIDHAARQARIYSYDARAALLDTDIPWTDKLKKEARKAKIDMVGSVPCFEGLLLSILGRRPADQCADCKKAIQQLIDVDLTERQSYAKHFPKAVLDAARLKIVELDQLLTAFEGH
;
A
#
# COMPACT_ATOMS: atom_id res chain seq x y z
N MET A 1 -22.67 31.31 15.74
CA MET A 1 -21.50 30.62 15.17
C MET A 1 -21.92 29.21 14.79
N ALA A 2 -21.86 28.85 13.50
CA ALA A 2 -22.27 27.52 13.05
C ALA A 2 -21.28 26.47 13.62
N ARG A 3 -21.81 25.49 14.35
CA ARG A 3 -21.04 24.35 14.87
C ARG A 3 -20.57 23.55 13.65
N LYS A 4 -19.30 23.71 13.27
CA LYS A 4 -18.65 22.93 12.21
C LYS A 4 -18.80 21.45 12.59
N GLN A 5 -19.74 20.74 11.97
CA GLN A 5 -19.86 19.29 12.14
C GLN A 5 -18.55 18.69 11.66
N HIS A 6 -17.69 18.27 12.60
CA HIS A 6 -16.60 17.37 12.27
C HIS A 6 -17.25 16.04 11.85
N GLN A 7 -17.41 15.82 10.55
CA GLN A 7 -17.64 14.48 10.04
C GLN A 7 -16.46 13.63 10.49
N VAL A 8 -16.76 12.57 11.26
CA VAL A 8 -15.75 11.58 11.65
C VAL A 8 -15.30 10.90 10.36
N ARG A 9 -14.00 11.02 10.06
CA ARG A 9 -13.40 10.36 8.90
C ARG A 9 -13.40 8.86 9.14
N LYS A 10 -13.75 8.07 8.12
CA LYS A 10 -13.52 6.62 8.15
C LYS A 10 -12.06 6.33 8.48
N THR A 11 -11.79 5.19 9.08
CA THR A 11 -10.46 4.76 9.52
C THR A 11 -9.98 3.57 8.70
N LEU A 12 -8.74 3.63 8.24
CA LEU A 12 -8.08 2.55 7.50
C LEU A 12 -6.86 2.07 8.26
N LEU A 13 -6.76 0.77 8.50
CA LEU A 13 -5.49 0.12 8.79
C LEU A 13 -4.90 -0.40 7.48
N ILE A 14 -3.67 -0.01 7.16
CA ILE A 14 -2.94 -0.60 6.04
C ILE A 14 -1.57 -1.10 6.49
N VAL A 15 -1.24 -2.34 6.09
CA VAL A 15 0.00 -3.00 6.49
C VAL A 15 0.84 -3.30 5.25
N GLY A 16 2.10 -2.84 5.26
CA GLY A 16 3.11 -3.23 4.28
C GLY A 16 3.96 -4.39 4.79
N GLU A 17 4.56 -5.15 3.87
CA GLU A 17 5.43 -6.27 4.22
C GLU A 17 6.72 -5.79 4.91
N GLY A 18 7.43 -4.80 4.35
CA GLY A 18 8.66 -4.26 4.90
C GLY A 18 8.71 -2.72 4.96
N ASP A 19 9.93 -2.21 5.13
CA ASP A 19 10.21 -0.79 5.35
C ASP A 19 9.91 0.05 4.09
N SER A 20 10.16 -0.51 2.90
CA SER A 20 9.91 0.17 1.62
C SER A 20 8.42 0.38 1.37
N GLU A 21 7.61 -0.65 1.60
CA GLU A 21 6.15 -0.58 1.50
C GLU A 21 5.60 0.40 2.53
N GLU A 22 6.07 0.34 3.78
CA GLU A 22 5.65 1.29 4.82
C GLU A 22 5.93 2.75 4.41
N ALA A 23 7.13 3.02 3.88
CA ALA A 23 7.51 4.34 3.42
C ALA A 23 6.62 4.85 2.28
N PHE A 24 6.33 3.99 1.30
CA PHE A 24 5.42 4.29 0.20
C PHE A 24 3.98 4.52 0.67
N LEU A 25 3.45 3.68 1.56
CA LEU A 25 2.11 3.84 2.13
C LEU A 25 1.98 5.14 2.92
N LYS A 26 3.03 5.56 3.64
CA LYS A 26 3.08 6.86 4.31
C LYS A 26 3.09 8.02 3.32
N HIS A 27 3.75 7.87 2.18
CA HIS A 27 3.72 8.85 1.08
C HIS A 27 2.32 8.97 0.47
N LEU A 28 1.64 7.84 0.20
CA LEU A 28 0.24 7.85 -0.26
C LEU A 28 -0.69 8.52 0.75
N ARG A 29 -0.54 8.23 2.04
CA ARG A 29 -1.31 8.89 3.10
C ARG A 29 -1.19 10.41 3.02
N GLU A 30 0.01 10.92 2.81
CA GLU A 30 0.24 12.37 2.71
C GLU A 30 -0.42 12.99 1.48
N LEU A 31 -0.39 12.29 0.34
CA LEU A 31 -0.98 12.79 -0.89
C LEU A 31 -2.52 12.73 -0.92
N TYR A 32 -3.12 11.65 -0.38
CA TYR A 32 -4.55 11.38 -0.53
C TYR A 32 -5.38 11.69 0.72
N CYS A 33 -4.74 11.76 1.90
CA CYS A 33 -5.46 11.90 3.17
C CYS A 33 -5.21 13.25 3.89
N SER A 34 -4.49 14.18 3.26
CA SER A 34 -4.22 15.53 3.77
C SER A 34 -5.39 16.49 3.54
N GLY A 35 -5.42 17.60 4.29
CA GLY A 35 -6.40 18.68 4.09
C GLY A 35 -7.86 18.31 4.39
N GLY A 36 -8.12 17.17 5.04
CA GLY A 36 -9.46 16.66 5.32
C GLY A 36 -10.04 15.73 4.25
N SER A 37 -9.32 15.49 3.16
CA SER A 37 -9.67 14.53 2.10
C SER A 37 -9.40 13.09 2.53
N GLY A 38 -10.10 12.10 1.96
CA GLY A 38 -9.84 10.66 2.22
C GLY A 38 -10.03 10.22 3.67
N VAL A 39 -9.46 9.07 4.04
CA VAL A 39 -9.65 8.43 5.35
C VAL A 39 -8.53 8.72 6.35
N ALA A 40 -8.78 8.49 7.64
CA ALA A 40 -7.75 8.49 8.66
C ALA A 40 -6.96 7.17 8.60
N VAL A 41 -5.72 7.22 8.07
CA VAL A 41 -4.91 6.02 7.81
C VAL A 41 -3.87 5.76 8.90
N THR A 42 -3.92 4.56 9.45
CA THR A 42 -2.86 3.96 10.24
C THR A 42 -2.03 3.04 9.36
N VAL A 43 -0.77 3.41 9.12
CA VAL A 43 0.20 2.55 8.43
C VAL A 43 0.96 1.70 9.45
N ARG A 44 1.16 0.42 9.15
CA ARG A 44 1.99 -0.52 9.92
C ARG A 44 2.90 -1.31 9.01
N ASN A 45 3.97 -1.81 9.60
CA ASN A 45 4.96 -2.66 8.98
C ASN A 45 4.91 -4.03 9.65
N ALA A 46 4.94 -5.10 8.86
CA ALA A 46 4.97 -6.46 9.38
C ALA A 46 6.40 -6.95 9.71
N HIS A 47 7.41 -6.20 9.30
CA HIS A 47 8.84 -6.47 9.43
C HIS A 47 9.25 -7.77 8.70
N GLY A 48 8.75 -7.93 7.48
CA GLY A 48 9.03 -9.03 6.56
C GLY A 48 8.31 -10.33 6.92
N LYS A 49 8.95 -11.46 6.58
CA LYS A 49 8.51 -12.85 6.85
C LYS A 49 7.34 -13.35 6.00
N GLY A 50 7.08 -12.71 4.87
CA GLY A 50 6.11 -13.17 3.89
C GLY A 50 4.65 -12.87 4.25
N PRO A 51 3.74 -13.21 3.34
CA PRO A 51 2.37 -12.71 3.36
C PRO A 51 1.52 -13.27 4.51
N GLU A 52 1.85 -14.46 5.05
CA GLU A 52 1.19 -15.01 6.24
C GLU A 52 1.40 -14.12 7.48
N ASN A 53 2.63 -13.65 7.69
CA ASN A 53 2.96 -12.79 8.82
C ASN A 53 2.25 -11.43 8.71
N VAL A 54 2.16 -10.88 7.51
CA VAL A 54 1.45 -9.61 7.28
C VAL A 54 -0.04 -9.73 7.63
N ILE A 55 -0.71 -10.80 7.17
CA ILE A 55 -2.14 -11.02 7.45
C ILE A 55 -2.38 -11.28 8.93
N ASP A 56 -1.56 -12.09 9.60
CA ASP A 56 -1.68 -12.29 11.05
C ASP A 56 -1.46 -10.98 11.82
N HIS A 57 -0.44 -10.21 11.43
CA HIS A 57 -0.14 -8.92 12.04
C HIS A 57 -1.31 -7.95 11.90
N ALA A 58 -1.86 -7.80 10.69
CA ALA A 58 -3.02 -6.96 10.41
C ALA A 58 -4.25 -7.41 11.20
N ALA A 59 -4.53 -8.72 11.26
CA ALA A 59 -5.65 -9.27 12.02
C ALA A 59 -5.51 -9.01 13.52
N ARG A 60 -4.30 -9.13 14.07
CA ARG A 60 -4.01 -8.81 15.48
C ARG A 60 -4.24 -7.34 15.79
N GLN A 61 -3.74 -6.43 14.95
CA GLN A 61 -3.94 -4.98 15.14
C GLN A 61 -5.43 -4.60 15.07
N ALA A 62 -6.19 -5.22 14.15
CA ALA A 62 -7.62 -5.00 13.99
C ALA A 62 -8.49 -5.56 15.14
N ARG A 63 -7.96 -6.48 15.96
CA ARG A 63 -8.65 -6.93 17.18
C ARG A 63 -8.47 -5.94 18.33
N ILE A 64 -7.35 -5.22 18.36
CA ILE A 64 -7.03 -4.26 19.42
C ILE A 64 -7.73 -2.92 19.13
N TYR A 65 -7.75 -2.50 17.87
CA TYR A 65 -8.33 -1.24 17.42
C TYR A 65 -9.42 -1.49 16.38
N SER A 66 -10.55 -0.81 16.53
CA SER A 66 -11.63 -0.86 15.53
C SER A 66 -11.30 0.07 14.36
N TYR A 67 -11.17 -0.52 13.17
CA TYR A 67 -11.00 0.19 11.90
C TYR A 67 -12.19 -0.08 10.98
N ASP A 68 -12.62 0.92 10.22
CA ASP A 68 -13.70 0.77 9.24
C ASP A 68 -13.26 -0.11 8.06
N ALA A 69 -12.02 0.07 7.60
CA ALA A 69 -11.41 -0.72 6.53
C ALA A 69 -10.02 -1.24 6.93
N ARG A 70 -9.60 -2.35 6.31
CA ARG A 70 -8.30 -2.98 6.52
C ARG A 70 -7.73 -3.45 5.20
N ALA A 71 -6.48 -3.14 4.91
CA ALA A 71 -5.78 -3.61 3.72
C ALA A 71 -4.36 -4.09 4.05
N ALA A 72 -3.82 -4.95 3.19
CA ALA A 72 -2.43 -5.38 3.22
C ALA A 72 -1.82 -5.28 1.82
N LEU A 73 -0.68 -4.60 1.69
CA LEU A 73 0.13 -4.57 0.48
C LEU A 73 1.19 -5.68 0.57
N LEU A 74 1.14 -6.63 -0.37
CA LEU A 74 1.87 -7.88 -0.31
C LEU A 74 2.52 -8.19 -1.65
N ASP A 75 3.73 -8.73 -1.64
CA ASP A 75 4.33 -9.25 -2.87
C ASP A 75 3.58 -10.47 -3.40
N THR A 76 3.67 -10.66 -4.72
CA THR A 76 3.04 -11.78 -5.43
C THR A 76 4.06 -12.79 -5.96
N ASP A 77 5.31 -12.66 -5.53
CA ASP A 77 6.43 -13.54 -5.88
C ASP A 77 6.22 -14.98 -5.36
N ILE A 78 5.50 -15.11 -4.25
CA ILE A 78 5.04 -16.38 -3.69
C ILE A 78 3.50 -16.48 -3.84
N PRO A 79 2.98 -17.60 -4.37
CA PRO A 79 1.55 -17.82 -4.48
C PRO A 79 0.83 -17.71 -3.13
N TRP A 80 -0.19 -16.84 -3.06
CA TRP A 80 -1.05 -16.77 -1.88
C TRP A 80 -1.95 -18.00 -1.82
N THR A 81 -1.74 -18.83 -0.81
CA THR A 81 -2.53 -20.05 -0.59
C THR A 81 -4.01 -19.73 -0.34
N ASP A 82 -4.90 -20.68 -0.65
CA ASP A 82 -6.33 -20.52 -0.37
C ASP A 82 -6.61 -20.36 1.13
N LYS A 83 -5.79 -20.99 1.97
CA LYS A 83 -5.82 -20.80 3.43
C LYS A 83 -5.57 -19.34 3.79
N LEU A 84 -4.51 -18.74 3.25
CA LEU A 84 -4.18 -17.34 3.52
C LEU A 84 -5.31 -16.40 3.07
N LYS A 85 -5.83 -16.59 1.85
CA LYS A 85 -6.96 -15.81 1.32
C LYS A 85 -8.20 -15.96 2.22
N LYS A 86 -8.47 -17.15 2.73
CA LYS A 86 -9.59 -17.41 3.66
C LYS A 86 -9.40 -16.68 4.99
N GLU A 87 -8.19 -16.68 5.55
CA GLU A 87 -7.90 -15.95 6.80
C GLU A 87 -8.00 -14.43 6.60
N ALA A 88 -7.49 -13.89 5.50
CA ALA A 88 -7.66 -12.47 5.16
C ALA A 88 -9.15 -12.08 5.06
N ARG A 89 -9.96 -12.88 4.33
CA ARG A 89 -11.42 -12.66 4.23
C ARG A 89 -12.11 -12.73 5.59
N LYS A 90 -11.76 -13.70 6.44
CA LYS A 90 -12.31 -13.84 7.80
C LYS A 90 -11.97 -12.63 8.66
N ALA A 91 -10.78 -12.07 8.50
CA ALA A 91 -10.34 -10.86 9.16
C ALA A 91 -10.82 -9.56 8.49
N LYS A 92 -11.54 -9.65 7.36
CA LYS A 92 -11.99 -8.53 6.52
C LYS A 92 -10.82 -7.63 6.09
N ILE A 93 -9.73 -8.25 5.65
CA ILE A 93 -8.54 -7.59 5.14
C ILE A 93 -8.55 -7.73 3.62
N ASP A 94 -8.51 -6.59 2.92
CA ASP A 94 -8.33 -6.54 1.48
C ASP A 94 -6.85 -6.75 1.14
N MET A 95 -6.56 -7.75 0.33
CA MET A 95 -5.20 -8.08 -0.09
C MET A 95 -4.90 -7.37 -1.41
N VAL A 96 -3.95 -6.45 -1.41
CA VAL A 96 -3.46 -5.74 -2.60
C VAL A 96 -2.12 -6.32 -2.98
N GLY A 97 -2.00 -6.80 -4.22
CA GLY A 97 -0.78 -7.44 -4.72
C GLY A 97 0.19 -6.44 -5.31
N SER A 98 1.46 -6.52 -4.97
CA SER A 98 2.53 -5.88 -5.72
C SER A 98 2.98 -6.85 -6.80
N VAL A 99 2.67 -6.55 -8.07
CA VAL A 99 2.93 -7.45 -9.20
C VAL A 99 4.13 -6.98 -10.04
N PRO A 100 5.13 -7.84 -10.29
CA PRO A 100 5.38 -9.15 -9.65
C PRO A 100 5.85 -9.06 -8.19
N CYS A 101 6.46 -7.94 -7.81
CA CYS A 101 6.84 -7.58 -6.45
C CYS A 101 6.71 -6.05 -6.27
N PHE A 102 7.05 -5.54 -5.10
CA PHE A 102 6.97 -4.11 -4.79
C PHE A 102 7.74 -3.24 -5.78
N GLU A 103 9.00 -3.57 -6.08
CA GLU A 103 9.78 -2.81 -7.07
C GLU A 103 9.18 -2.92 -8.49
N GLY A 104 8.57 -4.06 -8.82
CA GLY A 104 7.87 -4.26 -10.09
C GLY A 104 6.62 -3.36 -10.24
N LEU A 105 5.87 -3.19 -9.15
CA LEU A 105 4.76 -2.25 -9.08
C LEU A 105 5.27 -0.81 -9.26
N LEU A 106 6.34 -0.42 -8.57
CA LEU A 106 6.94 0.91 -8.71
C LEU A 106 7.40 1.20 -10.15
N LEU A 107 8.05 0.24 -10.81
CA LEU A 107 8.44 0.34 -12.22
C LEU A 107 7.22 0.56 -13.12
N SER A 108 6.16 -0.22 -12.90
CA SER A 108 4.91 -0.11 -13.67
C SER A 108 4.29 1.27 -13.54
N ILE A 109 4.26 1.84 -12.33
CA ILE A 109 3.77 3.20 -12.07
C ILE A 109 4.58 4.26 -12.84
N LEU A 110 5.89 4.06 -12.95
CA LEU A 110 6.79 4.92 -13.73
C LEU A 110 6.76 4.63 -15.24
N GLY A 111 5.82 3.80 -15.72
CA GLY A 111 5.66 3.46 -17.13
C GLY A 111 6.79 2.57 -17.68
N ARG A 112 7.48 1.84 -16.81
CA ARG A 112 8.47 0.82 -17.18
C ARG A 112 7.84 -0.56 -17.07
N ARG A 113 8.20 -1.45 -18.00
CA ARG A 113 7.79 -2.84 -17.91
C ARG A 113 8.60 -3.52 -16.80
N PRO A 114 7.95 -4.13 -15.79
CA PRO A 114 8.66 -4.90 -14.78
C PRO A 114 9.31 -6.15 -15.41
N ALA A 115 10.45 -6.56 -14.86
CA ALA A 115 11.05 -7.85 -15.19
C ALA A 115 10.28 -8.99 -14.52
N ASP A 116 10.41 -10.22 -15.01
CA ASP A 116 9.71 -11.37 -14.42
C ASP A 116 10.29 -11.77 -13.06
N GLN A 117 11.55 -11.41 -12.77
CA GLN A 117 12.24 -11.73 -11.52
C GLN A 117 12.33 -10.50 -10.60
N CYS A 118 12.05 -10.71 -9.30
CA CYS A 118 12.11 -9.65 -8.29
C CYS A 118 13.50 -9.01 -8.19
N ALA A 119 14.57 -9.82 -8.26
CA ALA A 119 15.95 -9.33 -8.20
C ALA A 119 16.27 -8.35 -9.34
N ASP A 120 15.70 -8.56 -10.52
CA ASP A 120 15.91 -7.67 -11.66
C ASP A 120 15.02 -6.42 -11.59
N CYS A 121 13.80 -6.53 -11.06
CA CYS A 121 12.99 -5.36 -10.72
C CYS A 121 13.72 -4.45 -9.71
N LYS A 122 14.35 -5.04 -8.70
CA LYS A 122 15.14 -4.31 -7.70
C LYS A 122 16.32 -3.55 -8.31
N LYS A 123 17.08 -4.20 -9.19
CA LYS A 123 18.17 -3.53 -9.93
C LYS A 123 17.64 -2.42 -10.82
N ALA A 124 16.56 -2.68 -11.56
CA ALA A 124 16.00 -1.72 -12.50
C ALA A 124 15.44 -0.47 -11.81
N ILE A 125 14.77 -0.61 -10.67
CA ILE A 125 14.27 0.55 -9.93
C ILE A 125 15.42 1.36 -9.33
N GLN A 126 16.45 0.70 -8.77
CA GLN A 126 17.65 1.38 -8.24
C GLN A 126 18.40 2.16 -9.33
N GLN A 127 18.49 1.61 -10.55
CA GLN A 127 19.10 2.29 -11.69
C GLN A 127 18.25 3.47 -12.20
N LEU A 128 16.92 3.39 -12.04
CA LEU A 128 16.00 4.41 -12.54
C LEU A 128 15.86 5.59 -11.58
N ILE A 129 15.75 5.28 -10.28
CA ILE A 129 15.58 6.24 -9.20
C ILE A 129 16.65 5.90 -8.17
N ASP A 130 17.79 6.59 -8.27
CA ASP A 130 18.93 6.41 -7.36
C ASP A 130 18.60 7.00 -5.98
N VAL A 131 17.70 6.31 -5.26
CA VAL A 131 17.12 6.75 -3.99
C VAL A 131 16.90 5.57 -3.04
N ASP A 132 16.91 5.85 -1.74
CA ASP A 132 16.56 4.85 -0.72
C ASP A 132 15.03 4.73 -0.61
N LEU A 133 14.50 3.56 -1.00
CA LEU A 133 13.07 3.24 -0.96
C LEU A 133 12.52 3.09 0.47
N THR A 134 13.36 2.97 1.50
CA THR A 134 12.92 2.95 2.90
C THR A 134 12.63 4.35 3.44
N GLU A 135 13.01 5.40 2.71
CA GLU A 135 12.73 6.78 3.08
C GLU A 135 11.49 7.32 2.36
N ARG A 136 10.48 7.73 3.12
CA ARG A 136 9.24 8.34 2.57
C ARG A 136 9.53 9.48 1.58
N GLN A 137 10.53 10.31 1.90
CA GLN A 137 10.85 11.52 1.12
C GLN A 137 11.36 11.19 -0.29
N SER A 138 11.99 10.03 -0.47
CA SER A 138 12.47 9.53 -1.76
C SER A 138 11.36 9.39 -2.80
N TYR A 139 10.13 9.13 -2.36
CA TYR A 139 9.00 8.94 -3.26
C TYR A 139 8.45 10.25 -3.83
N ALA A 140 8.66 11.39 -3.16
CA ALA A 140 8.00 12.65 -3.52
C ALA A 140 8.35 13.11 -4.95
N LYS A 141 9.60 12.92 -5.38
CA LYS A 141 10.09 13.34 -6.70
C LYS A 141 9.52 12.50 -7.84
N HIS A 142 9.41 11.20 -7.65
CA HIS A 142 9.09 10.24 -8.73
C HIS A 142 7.62 9.78 -8.71
N PHE A 143 6.96 9.88 -7.56
CA PHE A 143 5.57 9.45 -7.37
C PHE A 143 4.68 10.60 -6.90
N PRO A 144 4.66 11.78 -7.55
CA PRO A 144 3.71 12.82 -7.22
C PRO A 144 2.27 12.35 -7.54
N LYS A 145 1.28 13.00 -6.92
CA LYS A 145 -0.14 12.62 -7.07
C LYS A 145 -0.57 12.47 -8.53
N ALA A 146 -0.16 13.38 -9.41
CA ALA A 146 -0.49 13.32 -10.84
C ALA A 146 0.03 12.05 -11.55
N VAL A 147 1.21 11.55 -11.17
CA VAL A 147 1.76 10.30 -11.72
C VAL A 147 0.92 9.11 -11.24
N LEU A 148 0.59 9.08 -9.95
CA LEU A 148 -0.22 8.02 -9.36
C LEU A 148 -1.67 8.01 -9.93
N ASP A 149 -2.30 9.18 -10.07
CA ASP A 149 -3.63 9.34 -10.66
C ASP A 149 -3.67 8.90 -12.13
N ALA A 150 -2.59 9.13 -12.90
CA ALA A 150 -2.50 8.65 -14.27
C ALA A 150 -2.25 7.13 -14.34
N ALA A 151 -1.43 6.60 -13.43
CA ALA A 151 -1.05 5.20 -13.40
C ALA A 151 -2.20 4.28 -12.95
N ARG A 152 -3.05 4.71 -12.00
CA ARG A 152 -4.18 3.91 -11.49
C ARG A 152 -5.19 3.52 -12.56
N LEU A 153 -5.28 4.29 -13.66
CA LEU A 153 -6.14 3.96 -14.79
C LEU A 153 -5.72 2.69 -15.54
N LYS A 154 -4.48 2.22 -15.34
CA LYS A 154 -3.89 1.09 -16.05
C LYS A 154 -3.42 -0.03 -15.11
N ILE A 155 -3.26 0.26 -13.83
CA ILE A 155 -2.71 -0.65 -12.82
C ILE A 155 -3.78 -0.87 -11.76
N VAL A 156 -4.42 -2.04 -11.81
CA VAL A 156 -5.56 -2.39 -10.95
C VAL A 156 -5.16 -2.40 -9.48
N GLU A 157 -3.96 -2.86 -9.16
CA GLU A 157 -3.44 -2.96 -7.82
C GLU A 157 -3.19 -1.58 -7.19
N LEU A 158 -2.71 -0.62 -8.00
CA LEU A 158 -2.60 0.76 -7.57
C LEU A 158 -3.99 1.38 -7.37
N ASP A 159 -4.94 1.12 -8.27
CA ASP A 159 -6.30 1.64 -8.11
C ASP A 159 -6.98 1.13 -6.85
N GLN A 160 -6.86 -0.16 -6.54
CA GLN A 160 -7.32 -0.76 -5.29
C GLN A 160 -6.70 -0.06 -4.07
N LEU A 161 -5.38 0.16 -4.12
CA LEU A 161 -4.67 0.84 -3.04
C LEU A 161 -5.22 2.25 -2.83
N LEU A 162 -5.26 3.07 -3.88
CA LEU A 162 -5.70 4.47 -3.77
C LEU A 162 -7.16 4.61 -3.37
N THR A 163 -8.03 3.73 -3.87
CA THR A 163 -9.45 3.65 -3.47
C THR A 163 -9.60 3.47 -1.96
N ALA A 164 -8.76 2.61 -1.35
CA ALA A 164 -8.76 2.43 0.11
C ALA A 164 -8.37 3.73 0.86
N PHE A 165 -7.38 4.49 0.38
CA PHE A 165 -7.00 5.79 0.97
C PHE A 165 -8.09 6.86 0.80
N GLU A 166 -8.87 6.79 -0.27
CA GLU A 166 -9.99 7.68 -0.55
C GLU A 166 -11.24 7.32 0.27
N GLY A 167 -11.39 6.06 0.69
CA GLY A 167 -12.43 5.58 1.60
C GLY A 167 -13.70 5.06 0.92
N HIS A 168 -13.58 4.66 -0.34
CA HIS A 168 -14.63 4.10 -1.16
C HIS A 168 -14.69 2.58 -1.03
#